data_AF-A0A7G9YDY9-F1
#
_entry.id   AF-A0A7G9YDY9-F1
#
_cell.length_a   1.000
_cell.length_b   1.000
_cell.length_c   1.000
_cell.angle_alpha   90.00
_cell.angle_beta   90.00
_cell.angle_gamma   90.00
#
_symmetry.space_group_name_H-M   'P 1'
#
loop_
_entity.id
_entity.type
_entity.pdbx_description
1 polymer ?
#
loop_
_entity_poly.entity_id
_entity_poly.type
_entity_poly.pdbx_seq_one_letter_code
_entity_poly.pdbx_strand_id
1 'polypeptide(L)'
;MLDGIKRILRPYICDQQPLRGQQPLFTFKETHVISGSELRRVISSAYPDARIYIADATYKHVSYDELLRWLNEDSLDQMRWVEDIWDCDNFAVESYCRAHKVVGNLVYGECWGDTPTGYHAFCLAYCDGKIKIIEPQNDDTNDWKKSDYKPDFIKI
;
A
#
# COMPACT_ATOMS: atom_id res chain seq x y z
N MET A 1 -26.45 12.87 15.37
CA MET A 1 -26.39 11.94 14.22
C MET A 1 -24.97 11.81 13.67
N LEU A 2 -24.25 12.93 13.46
CA LEU A 2 -22.84 12.95 13.05
C LEU A 2 -21.88 12.26 14.05
N ASP A 3 -22.13 12.35 15.36
CA ASP A 3 -21.23 11.76 16.37
C ASP A 3 -21.25 10.23 16.41
N GLY A 4 -22.37 9.61 15.99
CA GLY A 4 -22.50 8.15 15.91
C GLY A 4 -21.66 7.59 14.76
N ILE A 5 -21.71 8.24 13.59
CA ILE A 5 -20.92 7.89 12.41
C ILE A 5 -19.43 8.11 12.70
N LYS A 6 -19.04 9.25 13.29
CA LYS A 6 -17.65 9.50 13.70
C LYS A 6 -17.12 8.46 14.68
N ARG A 7 -17.96 7.92 15.57
CA ARG A 7 -17.56 6.85 16.51
C ARG A 7 -17.37 5.50 15.81
N ILE A 8 -18.21 5.19 14.82
CA ILE A 8 -18.11 3.97 14.01
C ILE A 8 -16.88 4.02 13.11
N LEU A 9 -16.61 5.18 12.49
CA LEU A 9 -15.48 5.39 11.59
C LEU A 9 -14.16 5.69 12.33
N ARG A 10 -14.17 5.91 13.65
CA ARG A 10 -12.97 6.27 14.42
C ARG A 10 -11.79 5.29 14.29
N PRO A 11 -11.99 3.96 14.19
CA PRO A 11 -10.91 3.00 13.92
C PRO A 11 -10.40 3.03 12.48
N TYR A 12 -11.15 3.66 11.59
CA TYR A 12 -11.04 3.62 10.12
C TYR A 12 -10.57 4.95 9.52
N ILE A 13 -10.45 5.99 10.36
CA ILE A 13 -9.93 7.30 9.97
C ILE A 13 -8.42 7.31 10.30
N CYS A 14 -7.61 7.70 9.31
CA CYS A 14 -6.15 7.85 9.35
C CYS A 14 -5.60 8.72 10.53
N ASP A 15 -6.47 9.30 11.35
CA ASP A 15 -6.21 10.11 12.54
C ASP A 15 -5.96 9.26 13.80
N GLN A 16 -4.88 8.50 13.78
CA GLN A 16 -3.96 8.55 14.91
C GLN A 16 -2.57 8.84 14.36
N GLN A 17 -2.19 10.12 14.38
CA GLN A 17 -0.79 10.45 14.56
C GLN A 17 -0.33 9.74 15.84
N PRO A 18 0.84 9.08 15.86
CA PRO A 18 1.38 8.56 17.10
C PRO A 18 1.40 9.71 18.11
N LEU A 19 0.86 9.45 19.31
CA LEU A 19 0.94 10.39 20.42
C LEU A 19 2.41 10.78 20.57
N ARG A 20 2.71 12.08 20.70
CA ARG A 20 4.08 12.59 20.90
C ARG A 20 4.81 11.72 21.91
N GLY A 21 5.83 10.98 21.44
CA GLY A 21 6.65 10.09 22.28
C GLY A 21 6.50 8.59 22.04
N GLN A 22 5.57 8.13 21.20
CA GLN A 22 5.58 6.74 20.74
C GLN A 22 6.52 6.60 19.54
N GLN A 23 7.57 5.78 19.69
CA GLN A 23 8.36 5.34 18.53
C GLN A 23 7.43 4.58 17.56
N PRO A 24 7.69 4.63 16.25
CA PRO A 24 6.98 3.76 15.32
C PRO A 24 7.17 2.31 15.80
N LEU A 25 6.06 1.57 15.95
CA LEU A 25 6.06 0.18 16.43
C LEU A 25 6.96 -0.73 15.59
N PHE A 26 7.22 -0.34 14.34
CA PHE A 26 8.09 -1.05 13.41
C PHE A 26 9.14 -0.12 12.81
N THR A 27 10.32 -0.66 12.49
CA THR A 27 11.34 0.05 11.71
C THR A 27 11.99 -0.95 10.75
N PHE A 28 12.10 -0.58 9.48
CA PHE A 28 12.85 -1.36 8.50
C PHE A 28 14.34 -1.33 8.86
N LYS A 29 14.98 -2.50 8.83
CA LYS A 29 16.42 -2.62 9.14
C LYS A 29 17.28 -1.95 8.08
N GLU A 30 16.86 -2.03 6.83
CA GLU A 30 17.58 -1.48 5.68
C GLU A 30 16.62 -0.90 4.65
N THR A 31 17.01 0.22 4.06
CA THR A 31 16.28 0.86 2.96
C THR A 31 17.27 1.31 1.89
N HIS A 32 16.87 1.17 0.63
CA HIS A 32 17.61 1.67 -0.52
C HIS A 32 16.84 2.81 -1.19
N VAL A 33 17.54 3.66 -1.95
CA VAL A 33 16.94 4.82 -2.60
C VAL A 33 16.78 4.57 -4.09
N ILE A 34 15.62 4.92 -4.64
CA ILE A 34 15.33 4.98 -6.07
C ILE A 34 14.83 6.37 -6.43
N SER A 35 15.24 6.89 -7.58
CA SER A 35 14.72 8.16 -8.07
C SER A 35 13.27 8.01 -8.56
N GLY A 36 12.44 9.05 -8.40
CA GLY A 36 11.05 9.03 -8.88
C GLY A 36 10.95 8.82 -10.40
N SER A 37 11.93 9.30 -11.18
CA SER A 37 11.98 9.09 -12.63
C SER A 37 12.34 7.64 -13.00
N GLU A 38 13.25 7.01 -12.28
CA GLU A 38 13.58 5.59 -12.46
C GLU A 38 12.41 4.71 -12.03
N LEU A 39 11.79 4.99 -10.89
CA LEU A 39 10.59 4.30 -10.45
C LEU A 39 9.46 4.41 -11.48
N ARG A 40 9.23 5.62 -12.04
CA ARG A 40 8.27 5.82 -13.13
C ARG A 40 8.56 4.90 -14.30
N ARG A 41 9.84 4.79 -14.72
CA ARG A 41 10.23 3.90 -15.83
C ARG A 41 9.97 2.44 -15.50
N VAL A 42 10.28 1.99 -14.29
CA VAL A 42 10.02 0.60 -13.84
C VAL A 42 8.53 0.29 -13.90
N ILE A 43 7.68 1.15 -13.32
CA ILE A 43 6.23 0.94 -13.29
C ILE A 43 5.62 1.07 -14.68
N SER A 44 6.06 2.03 -15.51
CA SER A 44 5.52 2.20 -16.87
C SER A 44 5.93 1.04 -17.80
N SER A 45 7.12 0.47 -17.61
CA SER A 45 7.52 -0.73 -18.36
C SER A 45 6.72 -1.96 -17.93
N ALA A 46 6.24 -1.95 -16.69
CA ALA A 46 5.44 -3.00 -16.11
C ALA A 46 3.97 -2.94 -16.50
N TYR A 47 3.41 -1.73 -16.54
CA TYR A 47 2.02 -1.43 -16.76
C TYR A 47 1.93 -0.22 -17.72
N PRO A 48 2.15 -0.44 -19.03
CA PRO A 48 2.26 0.63 -20.01
C PRO A 48 0.98 1.45 -20.18
N ASP A 49 -0.17 0.85 -19.90
CA ASP A 49 -1.48 1.48 -20.04
C ASP A 49 -1.96 2.20 -18.76
N ALA A 50 -1.23 2.06 -17.65
CA ALA A 50 -1.61 2.63 -16.36
C ALA A 50 -1.31 4.14 -16.28
N ARG A 51 -2.21 4.90 -15.65
CA ARG A 51 -1.95 6.27 -15.24
C ARG A 51 -1.16 6.27 -13.94
N ILE A 52 0.11 6.64 -14.04
CA ILE A 52 1.07 6.56 -12.93
C ILE A 52 1.33 7.97 -12.36
N TYR A 53 1.05 8.12 -11.07
CA TYR A 53 1.29 9.32 -10.28
C TYR A 53 2.45 9.07 -9.32
N ILE A 54 3.50 9.89 -9.45
CA ILE A 54 4.70 9.86 -8.61
C ILE A 54 4.93 11.31 -8.19
N ALA A 55 4.83 11.57 -6.89
CA ALA A 55 4.89 12.91 -6.32
C ALA A 55 6.31 13.34 -5.94
N ASP A 56 7.12 12.40 -5.45
CA ASP A 56 8.43 12.71 -4.89
C ASP A 56 9.58 12.53 -5.88
N ALA A 57 10.67 13.27 -5.65
CA ALA A 57 11.90 13.14 -6.44
C ALA A 57 12.65 11.83 -6.14
N THR A 58 12.49 11.28 -4.94
CA THR A 58 13.17 10.08 -4.44
C THR A 58 12.27 9.29 -3.51
N TYR A 59 12.34 7.96 -3.61
CA TYR A 59 11.63 7.02 -2.76
C TYR A 59 12.60 6.04 -2.11
N LYS A 60 12.17 5.45 -1.00
CA LYS A 60 12.84 4.34 -0.33
C LYS A 60 12.22 3.03 -0.76
N HIS A 61 13.02 1.98 -0.91
CA HIS A 61 12.51 0.63 -1.08
C HIS A 61 13.25 -0.34 -0.16
N VAL A 62 12.62 -1.47 0.14
CA VAL A 62 13.09 -2.48 1.11
C VAL A 62 13.25 -3.83 0.42
N SER A 63 13.90 -4.78 1.09
CA SER A 63 13.87 -6.17 0.64
C SER A 63 12.47 -6.76 0.81
N TYR A 64 12.17 -7.83 0.07
CA TYR A 64 10.89 -8.52 0.20
C TYR A 64 10.70 -9.12 1.60
N ASP A 65 11.77 -9.60 2.22
CA ASP A 65 11.73 -10.11 3.60
C ASP A 65 11.35 -9.02 4.60
N GLU A 66 11.86 -7.80 4.42
CA GLU A 66 11.49 -6.65 5.26
C GLU A 66 10.05 -6.21 5.03
N LEU A 67 9.55 -6.27 3.79
CA LEU A 67 8.12 -6.05 3.49
C LEU A 67 7.25 -7.07 4.22
N LEU A 68 7.56 -8.37 4.11
CA LEU A 68 6.81 -9.44 4.79
C LEU A 68 6.84 -9.29 6.32
N ARG A 69 7.99 -8.89 6.88
CA ARG A 69 8.08 -8.60 8.31
C ARG A 69 7.18 -7.45 8.74
N TRP A 70 7.06 -6.42 7.92
CA TRP A 70 6.15 -5.31 8.19
C TRP A 70 4.69 -5.73 8.07
N LEU A 71 4.31 -6.42 6.99
CA LEU A 71 2.93 -6.92 6.81
C LEU A 71 2.50 -7.80 7.99
N ASN A 72 3.35 -8.74 8.42
CA ASN A 72 3.07 -9.60 9.59
C ASN A 72 2.94 -8.86 10.93
N GLU A 73 3.50 -7.65 11.05
CA GLU A 73 3.38 -6.82 12.26
C GLU A 73 2.22 -5.82 12.14
N ASP A 74 1.87 -5.43 10.91
CA ASP A 74 0.65 -4.66 10.67
C ASP A 74 -0.57 -5.51 11.05
N SER A 75 -1.63 -4.85 11.49
CA SER A 75 -2.87 -5.51 11.94
C SER A 75 -4.06 -5.11 11.06
N LEU A 76 -3.78 -4.68 9.83
CA LEU A 76 -4.81 -4.27 8.88
C LEU A 76 -5.64 -5.47 8.43
N ASP A 77 -5.00 -6.62 8.21
CA ASP A 77 -5.63 -7.91 7.88
C ASP A 77 -6.66 -8.38 8.95
N GLN A 78 -6.50 -7.93 10.20
CA GLN A 78 -7.44 -8.21 11.29
C GLN A 78 -8.70 -7.32 11.26
N MET A 79 -8.74 -6.30 10.39
CA MET A 79 -9.89 -5.42 10.24
C MET A 79 -10.99 -6.11 9.42
N ARG A 80 -12.25 -5.86 9.79
CA ARG A 80 -13.39 -6.48 9.14
C ARG A 80 -13.74 -5.74 7.86
N TRP A 81 -13.82 -6.47 6.74
CA TRP A 81 -14.46 -5.98 5.52
C TRP A 81 -15.96 -5.74 5.72
N VAL A 82 -16.43 -4.60 5.25
CA VAL A 82 -17.84 -4.21 5.28
C VAL A 82 -18.21 -3.66 3.91
N GLU A 83 -19.08 -4.37 3.20
CA GLU A 83 -19.61 -3.98 1.89
C GLU A 83 -20.01 -2.49 1.85
N ASP A 84 -19.53 -1.77 0.83
CA ASP A 84 -19.78 -0.34 0.55
C ASP A 84 -19.40 0.66 1.67
N ILE A 85 -18.75 0.22 2.74
CA ILE A 85 -18.41 1.06 3.91
C ILE A 85 -16.92 0.99 4.24
N TRP A 86 -16.35 -0.21 4.17
CA TRP A 86 -14.96 -0.52 4.40
C TRP A 86 -14.55 -1.66 3.47
N ASP A 87 -14.42 -1.34 2.19
CA ASP A 87 -14.11 -2.30 1.14
C ASP A 87 -12.66 -2.17 0.64
N CYS A 88 -12.35 -2.86 -0.45
CA CYS A 88 -11.02 -2.93 -1.04
C CYS A 88 -10.32 -1.57 -1.19
N ASP A 89 -11.05 -0.50 -1.54
CA ASP A 89 -10.46 0.84 -1.73
C ASP A 89 -9.96 1.41 -0.39
N ASN A 90 -10.72 1.20 0.68
CA ASN A 90 -10.38 1.64 2.02
C ASN A 90 -9.19 0.86 2.57
N PHE A 91 -9.13 -0.46 2.35
CA PHE A 91 -7.97 -1.26 2.72
C PHE A 91 -6.71 -0.81 1.97
N ALA A 92 -6.78 -0.56 0.66
CA ALA A 92 -5.64 -0.11 -0.13
C ALA A 92 -5.12 1.26 0.34
N VAL A 93 -6.01 2.22 0.58
CA VAL A 93 -5.65 3.56 1.09
C VAL A 93 -5.04 3.49 2.50
N GLU A 94 -5.63 2.70 3.39
CA GLU A 94 -5.14 2.57 4.76
C GLU A 94 -3.77 1.87 4.79
N SER A 95 -3.59 0.80 4.03
CA SER A 95 -2.30 0.10 3.87
C SER A 95 -1.22 1.06 3.35
N TYR A 96 -1.53 1.84 2.31
CA TYR A 96 -0.65 2.90 1.79
C TYR A 96 -0.25 3.91 2.86
N CYS A 97 -1.21 4.41 3.65
CA CYS A 97 -0.95 5.38 4.71
C CYS A 97 -0.09 4.80 5.83
N ARG A 98 -0.36 3.56 6.27
CA ARG A 98 0.42 2.87 7.31
C ARG A 98 1.86 2.66 6.88
N ALA A 99 2.08 2.20 5.64
CA ALA A 99 3.41 2.01 5.08
C ALA A 99 4.24 3.31 5.11
N HIS A 100 3.63 4.44 4.72
CA HIS A 100 4.29 5.74 4.71
C HIS A 100 4.57 6.30 6.10
N LYS A 101 3.75 5.99 7.11
CA LYS A 101 3.99 6.38 8.51
C LYS A 101 5.23 5.68 9.11
N VAL A 102 5.62 4.51 8.61
CA VAL A 102 6.77 3.75 9.12
C VAL A 102 8.10 4.38 8.70
N VAL A 103 8.27 4.72 7.42
CA VAL A 103 9.60 5.07 6.88
C VAL A 103 9.66 6.34 6.03
N GLY A 104 8.51 6.91 5.68
CA GLY A 104 8.40 8.06 4.77
C GLY A 104 8.83 7.73 3.33
N ASN A 105 8.03 8.15 2.35
CA ASN A 105 8.26 7.96 0.92
C ASN A 105 8.71 6.52 0.54
N LEU A 106 8.08 5.49 1.12
CA LEU A 106 8.31 4.11 0.71
C LEU A 106 7.75 3.91 -0.70
N VAL A 107 8.36 3.08 -1.53
CA VAL A 107 7.74 2.61 -2.77
C VAL A 107 6.64 1.63 -2.40
N TYR A 108 5.50 2.19 -2.05
CA TYR A 108 4.27 1.51 -1.69
C TYR A 108 3.12 2.24 -2.34
N GLY A 109 2.38 1.57 -3.21
CA GLY A 109 1.41 2.18 -4.11
C GLY A 109 -0.01 1.76 -3.82
N GLU A 110 -0.92 2.70 -3.94
CA GLU A 110 -2.36 2.46 -4.07
C GLU A 110 -2.69 2.25 -5.55
N CYS A 111 -3.38 1.16 -5.89
CA CYS A 111 -3.66 0.77 -7.27
C CYS A 111 -5.11 0.36 -7.46
N TRP A 112 -5.75 0.81 -8.54
CA TRP A 112 -7.09 0.36 -8.94
C TRP A 112 -7.05 -0.21 -10.36
N GLY A 113 -7.78 -1.29 -10.60
CA GLY A 113 -7.91 -1.87 -11.94
C GLY A 113 -8.51 -3.28 -11.96
N ASP A 114 -8.46 -3.90 -13.14
CA ASP A 114 -8.99 -5.24 -13.34
C ASP A 114 -8.05 -6.32 -12.75
N THR A 115 -8.66 -7.29 -12.08
CA THR A 115 -8.03 -8.50 -11.52
C THR A 115 -8.78 -9.75 -12.00
N PRO A 116 -8.30 -10.97 -11.69
CA PRO A 116 -9.04 -12.20 -12.00
C PRO A 116 -10.44 -12.29 -11.35
N THR A 117 -10.68 -11.55 -10.28
CA THR A 117 -11.94 -11.58 -9.52
C THR A 117 -12.88 -10.41 -9.83
N GLY A 118 -12.40 -9.38 -10.53
CA GLY A 118 -13.19 -8.20 -10.90
C GLY A 118 -12.37 -6.91 -10.84
N TYR A 119 -13.05 -5.77 -10.93
CA TYR A 119 -12.41 -4.48 -10.66
C TYR A 119 -12.14 -4.35 -9.16
N HIS A 120 -10.92 -4.02 -8.79
CA HIS A 120 -10.47 -4.09 -7.39
C HIS A 120 -9.44 -3.01 -7.07
N ALA A 121 -9.36 -2.65 -5.79
CA ALA A 121 -8.28 -1.84 -5.26
C ALA A 121 -7.30 -2.71 -4.46
N PHE A 122 -6.01 -2.54 -4.74
CA PHE A 122 -4.93 -3.33 -4.18
C PHE A 122 -3.68 -2.48 -3.98
N CYS A 123 -2.65 -3.04 -3.38
CA CYS A 123 -1.38 -2.34 -3.19
C CYS A 123 -0.27 -2.93 -4.06
N LEU A 124 0.75 -2.12 -4.32
CA LEU A 124 2.02 -2.61 -4.84
C LEU A 124 3.19 -2.13 -4.01
N ALA A 125 4.28 -2.87 -4.02
CA ALA A 125 5.57 -2.40 -3.51
C ALA A 125 6.67 -2.71 -4.51
N TYR A 126 7.78 -1.99 -4.42
CA TYR A 126 8.99 -2.34 -5.16
C TYR A 126 10.01 -2.93 -4.18
N CYS A 127 10.38 -4.20 -4.37
CA CYS A 127 11.28 -4.93 -3.49
C CYS A 127 12.26 -5.75 -4.33
N ASP A 128 13.54 -5.74 -3.98
CA ASP A 128 14.59 -6.54 -4.64
C ASP A 128 14.59 -6.42 -6.17
N GLY A 129 14.35 -5.20 -6.68
CA GLY A 129 14.29 -4.93 -8.11
C GLY A 129 13.00 -5.37 -8.82
N LYS A 130 11.97 -5.79 -8.08
CA LYS A 130 10.72 -6.35 -8.62
C LYS A 130 9.51 -5.66 -8.02
N ILE A 131 8.46 -5.54 -8.82
CA ILE A 131 7.14 -5.13 -8.33
C ILE A 131 6.49 -6.32 -7.64
N LYS A 132 5.96 -6.09 -6.45
CA LYS A 132 5.16 -7.01 -5.65
C LYS A 132 3.74 -6.47 -5.61
N ILE A 133 2.75 -7.31 -5.87
CA ILE A 133 1.34 -6.99 -5.63
C ILE A 133 1.02 -7.47 -4.21
N ILE A 134 0.17 -6.71 -3.53
CA ILE A 134 -0.19 -6.93 -2.14
C ILE A 134 -1.71 -6.90 -2.02
N GLU A 135 -2.19 -7.97 -1.41
CA GLU A 135 -3.46 -8.27 -0.78
C GLU A 135 -3.81 -7.48 0.49
N PRO A 136 -4.16 -6.18 0.57
CA PRO A 136 -4.20 -5.49 1.87
C PRO A 136 -5.26 -6.04 2.85
N GLN A 137 -6.24 -6.83 2.39
CA GLN A 137 -7.22 -7.48 3.25
C GLN A 137 -6.69 -8.75 3.95
N ASN A 138 -5.59 -9.35 3.48
CA ASN A 138 -5.09 -10.63 4.00
C ASN A 138 -3.56 -10.80 3.91
N ASP A 139 -2.84 -9.74 3.57
CA ASP A 139 -1.40 -9.67 3.33
C ASP A 139 -0.84 -10.64 2.27
N ASP A 140 -1.71 -11.18 1.39
CA ASP A 140 -1.26 -12.08 0.33
C ASP A 140 -0.37 -11.36 -0.68
N THR A 141 0.77 -12.00 -0.97
CA THR A 141 1.81 -11.51 -1.87
C THR A 141 2.36 -12.62 -2.79
N ASN A 142 1.87 -13.86 -2.64
CA ASN A 142 2.51 -15.06 -3.18
C ASN A 142 1.83 -15.64 -4.42
N ASP A 143 0.53 -15.43 -4.60
CA ASP A 143 -0.25 -16.11 -5.65
C ASP A 143 -0.54 -15.26 -6.90
N TRP A 144 0.01 -14.05 -6.97
CA TRP A 144 -0.52 -13.01 -7.87
C TRP A 144 0.48 -12.78 -9.00
N LYS A 145 0.25 -13.41 -10.17
CA LYS A 145 1.05 -13.09 -11.34
C LYS A 145 0.78 -11.66 -11.72
N LYS A 146 1.85 -10.87 -11.83
CA LYS A 146 1.81 -9.48 -12.30
C LYS A 146 0.96 -9.28 -13.57
N SER A 147 0.94 -10.26 -14.48
CA SER A 147 0.16 -10.25 -15.73
C SER A 147 -1.35 -10.26 -15.52
N ASP A 148 -1.80 -10.73 -14.36
CA ASP A 148 -3.21 -10.98 -14.07
C ASP A 148 -3.87 -9.71 -13.50
N TYR A 149 -3.06 -8.70 -13.15
CA TYR A 149 -3.47 -7.39 -12.63
C TYR A 149 -3.21 -6.33 -13.68
N LYS A 150 -4.27 -5.60 -14.04
CA LYS A 150 -4.24 -4.53 -15.04
C LYS A 150 -4.67 -3.21 -14.39
N PRO A 151 -3.80 -2.59 -13.58
CA PRO A 151 -4.10 -1.30 -12.99
C PRO A 151 -4.28 -0.25 -14.09
N ASP A 152 -5.36 0.52 -14.03
CA ASP A 152 -5.51 1.75 -14.82
C ASP A 152 -5.04 2.99 -14.04
N PHE A 153 -4.96 2.87 -12.72
CA PHE A 153 -4.51 3.89 -11.79
C PHE A 153 -3.45 3.34 -10.84
N ILE A 154 -2.33 4.05 -10.71
CA ILE A 154 -1.26 3.77 -9.73
C ILE A 154 -0.81 5.08 -9.11
N LYS A 155 -0.85 5.17 -7.79
CA LYS A 155 -0.36 6.31 -7.01
C LYS A 155 0.70 5.85 -6.02
N ILE A 156 1.89 6.43 -6.13
CA ILE A 156 3.00 6.26 -5.18
C ILE A 156 3.25 7.59 -4.47
#